data_AF-A0A6L2PDU2-F1
#
_entry.id   AF-A0A6L2PDU2-F1
#
_cell.length_a   1.000
_cell.length_b   1.000
_cell.length_c   1.000
_cell.angle_alpha   90.00
_cell.angle_beta   90.00
_cell.angle_gamma   90.00
#
_symmetry.space_group_name_H-M   'P 1'
#
loop_
_entity.id
_entity.type
_entity.pdbx_description
1 polymer ?
#
loop_
_entity_poly.entity_id
_entity_poly.type
_entity_poly.pdbx_seq_one_letter_code
_entity_poly.pdbx_strand_id
1 'polypeptide(L)'
;METFVSCTKIRTMRYSGCDDIGFGLLPHPDGSAAGAGGRDTSVDYPTYNEVPAGLSFSCSDKLPGYYADPAAQCQVWHWCLPTGKKFSFLCPNGTVFNQLYRVCDWYYNVDCSAAPQKYDINNDLYKDKDGHPI
;
A
#
# COMPACT_ATOMS: atom_id res chain seq x y z
N MET A 1 -1.16 -46.22 -24.32
CA MET A 1 -0.05 -46.51 -25.25
C MET A 1 -0.10 -45.42 -26.29
N GLU A 2 0.49 -44.24 -26.06
CA GLU A 2 1.93 -43.93 -26.15
C GLU A 2 2.45 -44.43 -27.52
N THR A 3 2.94 -43.61 -28.46
CA THR A 3 4.00 -42.60 -28.27
C THR A 3 4.02 -41.47 -29.34
N PHE A 4 4.32 -40.28 -28.84
CA PHE A 4 4.99 -39.09 -29.39
C PHE A 4 5.65 -39.15 -30.79
N VAL A 5 5.42 -38.09 -31.58
CA VAL A 5 6.49 -37.47 -32.37
C VAL A 5 6.61 -35.99 -31.95
N SER A 6 7.81 -35.71 -31.47
CA SER A 6 8.34 -34.51 -30.81
C SER A 6 8.01 -33.17 -31.47
N CYS A 7 7.49 -32.26 -30.64
CA CYS A 7 7.51 -30.81 -30.88
C CYS A 7 8.92 -30.28 -30.57
N THR A 8 9.81 -30.23 -31.56
CA THR A 8 11.05 -29.47 -31.42
C THR A 8 11.43 -28.85 -32.77
N LYS A 9 11.52 -27.50 -32.78
CA LYS A 9 12.17 -26.64 -33.81
C LYS A 9 11.41 -26.56 -35.16
N ILE A 10 11.19 -25.42 -35.82
CA ILE A 10 11.75 -24.07 -35.77
C ILE A 10 10.79 -23.17 -36.58
N ARG A 11 10.44 -22.02 -36.01
CA ARG A 11 10.47 -20.66 -36.58
C ARG A 11 9.67 -20.37 -37.88
N THR A 12 9.06 -19.18 -37.87
CA THR A 12 8.42 -18.45 -38.99
C THR A 12 7.12 -19.03 -39.54
N MET A 13 5.97 -18.65 -38.97
CA MET A 13 4.78 -18.28 -39.78
C MET A 13 3.98 -17.20 -39.04
N ARG A 14 3.95 -15.99 -39.61
CA ARG A 14 2.88 -15.02 -39.37
C ARG A 14 1.57 -15.70 -39.78
N TYR A 15 0.65 -15.94 -38.83
CA TYR A 15 -0.72 -16.34 -39.16
C TYR A 15 -1.60 -15.10 -39.13
N SER A 16 -2.07 -14.73 -40.32
CA SER A 16 -3.14 -13.78 -40.57
C SER A 16 -4.39 -14.13 -39.74
N GLY A 17 -4.98 -13.14 -39.07
CA GLY A 17 -6.29 -13.30 -38.41
C GLY A 17 -6.40 -12.58 -37.08
N CYS A 18 -6.20 -11.26 -37.05
CA CYS A 18 -6.81 -10.42 -36.02
C CYS A 18 -7.87 -9.61 -36.76
N ASP A 19 -9.14 -9.97 -36.59
CA ASP A 19 -10.29 -9.07 -36.56
C ASP A 19 -11.55 -9.90 -36.18
N ASP A 20 -12.30 -9.37 -35.21
CA ASP A 20 -13.70 -9.64 -34.87
C ASP A 20 -14.12 -10.94 -34.18
N ILE A 21 -14.12 -10.91 -32.84
CA ILE A 21 -15.25 -11.42 -32.03
C ILE A 21 -15.42 -10.55 -30.78
N GLY A 22 -16.51 -9.78 -30.78
CA GLY A 22 -16.94 -8.93 -29.67
C GLY A 22 -17.26 -9.75 -28.41
N PHE A 23 -16.63 -9.38 -27.30
CA PHE A 23 -16.99 -9.88 -25.98
C PHE A 23 -18.17 -9.08 -25.45
N GLY A 24 -19.27 -9.78 -25.20
CA GLY A 24 -20.53 -9.22 -24.74
C GLY A 24 -20.41 -8.43 -23.44
N LEU A 25 -21.01 -7.25 -23.44
CA LEU A 25 -21.24 -6.40 -22.27
C LEU A 25 -22.32 -7.04 -21.40
N LEU A 26 -22.01 -7.29 -20.12
CA LEU A 26 -23.05 -7.46 -19.09
C LEU A 26 -23.19 -6.12 -18.35
N PRO A 27 -24.38 -5.48 -18.34
CA PRO A 27 -24.57 -4.23 -17.62
C PRO A 27 -24.59 -4.47 -16.10
N HIS A 28 -23.86 -3.64 -15.36
CA HIS A 28 -23.98 -3.55 -13.91
C HIS A 28 -25.30 -2.84 -13.52
N PRO A 29 -25.93 -3.21 -12.39
CA PRO A 29 -27.25 -2.70 -11.97
C PRO A 29 -27.26 -1.21 -11.57
N ASP A 30 -26.12 -0.55 -11.57
CA ASP A 30 -25.94 0.88 -11.31
C ASP A 30 -25.90 1.75 -12.57
N GLY A 31 -25.99 1.13 -13.76
CA GLY A 31 -25.94 1.85 -15.04
C GLY A 31 -24.55 2.32 -15.45
N SER A 32 -23.49 1.86 -14.77
CA SER A 32 -22.11 2.19 -15.12
C SER A 32 -21.62 1.31 -16.27
N ALA A 33 -21.30 1.91 -17.42
CA ALA A 33 -20.55 1.23 -18.47
C ALA A 33 -19.11 1.02 -17.97
N ALA A 34 -18.64 -0.24 -17.95
CA ALA A 34 -17.22 -0.53 -17.81
C ALA A 34 -16.51 -0.09 -19.10
N GLY A 35 -16.26 1.22 -19.21
CA GLY A 35 -15.29 1.74 -20.17
C GLY A 35 -13.93 1.13 -19.84
N ALA A 36 -13.15 0.81 -20.86
CA ALA A 36 -11.75 0.44 -20.71
C ALA A 36 -11.02 1.55 -19.96
N GLY A 37 -10.98 1.42 -18.63
CA GLY A 37 -10.18 2.27 -17.76
C GLY A 37 -8.72 1.96 -18.07
N GLY A 38 -8.03 2.92 -18.67
CA GLY A 38 -6.59 2.98 -18.53
C GLY A 38 -6.26 2.80 -17.05
N ARG A 39 -5.17 2.09 -16.74
CA ARG A 39 -4.59 2.13 -15.40
C ARG A 39 -4.56 3.59 -14.98
N ASP A 40 -5.24 3.93 -13.89
CA ASP A 40 -5.07 5.25 -13.30
C ASP A 40 -3.60 5.36 -12.89
N THR A 41 -2.80 6.01 -13.74
CA THR A 41 -1.41 6.34 -13.48
C THR A 41 -1.31 7.61 -12.63
N SER A 42 -2.40 8.08 -12.02
CA SER A 42 -2.45 9.37 -11.30
C SER A 42 -2.21 9.26 -9.79
N VAL A 43 -2.09 8.06 -9.22
CA VAL A 43 -1.69 7.93 -7.80
C VAL A 43 -0.18 7.73 -7.73
N ASP A 44 0.55 8.82 -7.92
CA ASP A 44 1.98 8.86 -7.63
C ASP A 44 2.19 8.68 -6.12
N TYR A 45 3.13 7.80 -5.76
CA TYR A 45 3.54 7.59 -4.38
C TYR A 45 4.72 8.50 -4.03
N PRO A 46 4.85 8.93 -2.76
CA PRO A 46 6.01 9.72 -2.33
C PRO A 46 7.31 8.93 -2.51
N THR A 47 8.34 9.59 -3.04
CA THR A 47 9.70 9.05 -3.20
C THR A 47 10.71 9.96 -2.49
N TYR A 48 10.52 10.19 -1.19
CA TYR A 48 11.55 10.82 -0.37
C TYR A 48 12.79 9.92 -0.33
N ASN A 49 13.97 10.53 -0.32
CA ASN A 49 15.25 9.82 -0.18
C ASN A 49 15.80 9.91 1.26
N GLU A 50 15.24 10.81 2.06
CA GLU A 50 15.56 11.05 3.46
C GLU A 50 14.32 11.58 4.18
N VAL A 51 14.32 11.57 5.52
CA VAL A 51 13.23 12.17 6.30
C VAL A 51 13.25 13.69 6.09
N PRO A 52 12.18 14.32 5.55
CA PRO A 52 12.15 15.75 5.34
C PRO A 52 12.33 16.54 6.64
N ALA A 53 13.05 17.65 6.56
CA ALA A 53 13.12 18.61 7.66
C ALA A 53 11.78 19.35 7.81
N GLY A 54 11.47 19.79 9.03
CA GLY A 54 10.31 20.66 9.28
C GLY A 54 8.95 19.96 9.42
N LEU A 55 8.91 18.64 9.57
CA LEU A 55 7.67 17.91 9.87
C LEU A 55 7.07 18.36 11.21
N SER A 56 5.76 18.65 11.24
CA SER A 56 5.05 19.19 12.39
C SER A 56 4.62 18.15 13.43
N PHE A 57 4.78 16.85 13.15
CA PHE A 57 4.38 15.78 14.05
C PHE A 57 5.12 15.86 15.41
N SER A 58 4.40 15.67 16.52
CA SER A 58 4.94 15.65 17.88
C SER A 58 4.44 14.45 18.68
N CYS A 59 5.25 13.99 19.64
CA CYS A 59 4.91 12.93 20.59
C CYS A 59 4.27 13.45 21.89
N SER A 60 4.13 14.77 22.09
CA SER A 60 3.74 15.35 23.39
C SER A 60 2.36 14.93 23.91
N ASP A 61 1.43 14.63 23.02
CA ASP A 61 0.05 14.22 23.32
C ASP A 61 -0.23 12.78 22.86
N LYS A 62 0.84 11.98 22.69
CA LYS A 62 0.79 10.63 22.18
C LYS A 62 1.33 9.65 23.21
N LEU A 63 0.76 8.46 23.22
CA LEU A 63 1.36 7.33 23.93
C LEU A 63 2.71 6.97 23.28
N PRO A 64 3.61 6.28 23.99
CA PRO A 64 4.76 5.71 23.32
C PRO A 64 4.25 4.68 22.28
N GLY A 65 4.85 4.65 21.10
CA GLY A 65 4.31 3.86 19.99
C GLY A 65 4.70 4.36 18.62
N TYR A 66 3.99 3.86 17.60
CA TYR A 66 4.30 4.04 16.20
C TYR A 66 3.23 4.88 15.50
N TYR A 67 3.64 5.92 14.78
CA TYR A 67 2.73 6.90 14.21
C TYR A 67 3.08 7.22 12.76
N ALA A 68 2.16 6.96 11.83
CA ALA A 68 2.26 7.45 10.45
C ALA A 68 2.26 8.98 10.44
N ASP A 69 3.01 9.62 9.53
CA ASP A 69 2.95 11.06 9.30
C ASP A 69 2.23 11.40 7.99
N PRO A 70 0.96 11.83 8.03
CA PRO A 70 0.25 12.25 6.83
C PRO A 70 0.86 13.47 6.12
N ALA A 71 1.59 14.33 6.83
CA ALA A 71 2.27 15.48 6.22
C ALA A 71 3.41 15.04 5.27
N ALA A 72 3.95 13.85 5.50
CA ALA A 72 4.92 13.18 4.64
C ALA A 72 4.29 12.06 3.81
N GLN A 73 2.99 12.15 3.51
CA GLN A 73 2.24 11.14 2.75
C GLN A 73 2.42 9.71 3.30
N CYS A 74 2.59 9.59 4.61
CA CYS A 74 2.85 8.36 5.34
C CYS A 74 4.13 7.59 4.92
N GLN A 75 4.97 8.10 4.01
CA GLN A 75 6.27 7.47 3.76
C GLN A 75 7.18 7.62 4.98
N VAL A 76 7.02 8.71 5.73
CA VAL A 76 7.64 8.87 7.05
C VAL A 76 6.69 8.37 8.13
N TRP A 77 7.28 7.71 9.13
CA TRP A 77 6.62 7.38 10.39
C TRP A 77 7.52 7.68 11.57
N HIS A 78 6.92 7.76 12.75
CA HIS A 78 7.58 8.18 13.97
C HIS A 78 7.45 7.13 15.07
N TRP A 79 8.53 6.93 15.81
CA TRP A 79 8.54 6.20 17.06
C TRP A 79 8.60 7.18 18.23
N CYS A 80 7.54 7.21 19.03
CA CYS A 80 7.49 7.97 20.27
C CYS A 80 7.97 7.12 21.45
N LEU A 81 8.91 7.65 22.22
CA LEU A 81 9.38 7.05 23.47
C LEU A 81 8.60 7.58 24.69
N PRO A 82 8.61 6.86 25.83
CA PRO A 82 8.02 7.35 27.09
C PRO A 82 8.56 8.69 27.58
N THR A 83 9.77 9.06 27.16
CA THR A 83 10.37 10.37 27.47
C THR A 83 9.80 11.53 26.64
N GLY A 84 8.88 11.25 25.71
CA GLY A 84 8.41 12.21 24.71
C GLY A 84 9.38 12.43 23.54
N LYS A 85 10.55 11.77 23.55
CA LYS A 85 11.49 11.80 22.43
C LYS A 85 10.91 11.08 21.21
N LYS A 86 11.18 11.64 20.03
CA LYS A 86 10.74 11.15 18.73
C LYS A 86 11.94 10.64 17.92
N PHE A 87 11.79 9.48 17.30
CA PHE A 87 12.61 9.07 16.16
C PHE A 87 11.76 9.03 14.90
N SER A 88 12.34 9.37 13.76
CA SER A 88 11.64 9.39 12.48
C SER A 88 12.33 8.43 11.52
N PHE A 89 11.54 7.69 10.75
CA PHE A 89 12.02 6.68 9.83
C PHE A 89 11.29 6.81 8.50
N LEU A 90 11.96 6.37 7.44
CA LEU A 90 11.44 6.40 6.09
C LEU A 90 11.15 4.97 5.61
N CYS A 91 9.96 4.75 5.07
CA CYS A 91 9.61 3.53 4.35
C CYS A 91 10.31 3.49 2.98
N PRO A 92 10.70 2.29 2.49
CA PRO A 92 11.27 2.13 1.16
C PRO A 92 10.40 2.73 0.05
N ASN A 93 11.02 3.10 -1.08
CA ASN A 93 10.31 3.60 -2.26
C ASN A 93 9.21 2.62 -2.71
N GLY A 94 8.01 3.14 -2.92
CA GLY A 94 6.81 2.37 -3.29
C GLY A 94 5.96 1.96 -2.10
N THR A 95 6.39 2.24 -0.87
CA THR A 95 5.67 1.84 0.35
C THR A 95 5.43 3.04 1.26
N VAL A 96 4.37 2.94 2.06
CA VAL A 96 4.00 3.90 3.10
C VAL A 96 3.61 3.16 4.37
N PHE A 97 3.70 3.83 5.50
CA PHE A 97 3.43 3.24 6.80
C PHE A 97 1.94 2.97 7.00
N ASN A 98 1.59 1.70 7.06
CA ASN A 98 0.26 1.24 7.40
C ASN A 98 0.09 1.29 8.92
N GLN A 99 -0.59 2.33 9.40
CA GLN A 99 -0.83 2.54 10.82
C GLN A 99 -1.49 1.34 11.51
N LEU A 100 -2.43 0.67 10.84
CA LEU A 100 -3.20 -0.44 11.41
C LEU A 100 -2.31 -1.64 11.75
N TYR A 101 -1.34 -1.93 10.89
CA TYR A 101 -0.45 -3.09 11.03
C TYR A 101 0.94 -2.71 11.55
N ARG A 102 1.23 -1.41 11.70
CA ARG A 102 2.52 -0.86 12.14
C ARG A 102 3.71 -1.32 11.28
N VAL A 103 3.48 -1.43 9.97
CA VAL A 103 4.48 -1.86 8.98
C VAL A 103 4.43 -0.97 7.74
N CYS A 104 5.52 -0.90 6.98
CA CYS A 104 5.48 -0.32 5.64
C CYS A 104 4.79 -1.32 4.68
N ASP A 105 3.75 -0.86 4.00
CA ASP A 105 2.98 -1.62 3.02
C ASP A 105 2.93 -0.83 1.71
N TRP A 106 2.55 -1.47 0.62
CA TRP A 106 2.41 -0.82 -0.67
C TRP A 106 1.42 0.35 -0.59
N TYR A 107 1.77 1.47 -1.20
CA TYR A 107 0.99 2.71 -1.08
C TYR A 107 -0.49 2.55 -1.45
N TYR A 108 -0.82 1.68 -2.40
CA TYR A 108 -2.19 1.41 -2.83
C TYR A 108 -3.00 0.56 -1.83
N ASN A 109 -2.36 -0.06 -0.83
CA ASN A 109 -3.02 -0.79 0.25
C ASN A 109 -3.36 0.11 1.45
N VAL A 110 -2.87 1.35 1.48
CA VAL A 110 -2.90 2.21 2.66
C VAL A 110 -3.65 3.50 2.36
N ASP A 111 -4.77 3.70 3.05
CA ASP A 111 -5.37 5.03 3.15
C ASP A 111 -4.61 5.86 4.19
N CYS A 112 -3.63 6.63 3.72
CA CYS A 112 -2.81 7.49 4.57
C CYS A 112 -3.63 8.58 5.28
N SER A 113 -4.69 9.08 4.65
CA SER A 113 -5.55 10.12 5.23
C SER A 113 -6.33 9.61 6.46
N ALA A 114 -6.60 8.30 6.49
CA ALA A 114 -7.24 7.60 7.59
C ALA A 114 -6.26 7.11 8.68
N ALA A 115 -4.95 7.43 8.58
CA ALA A 115 -3.97 6.96 9.54
C ALA A 115 -4.16 7.55 10.96
N PRO A 116 -4.43 8.85 11.16
CA PRO A 116 -4.63 9.40 12.51
C PRO A 116 -5.75 8.74 13.31
N GLN A 117 -6.82 8.31 12.64
CA GLN A 117 -7.97 7.60 13.23
C GLN A 117 -7.60 6.19 13.73
N LYS A 118 -6.43 5.68 13.33
CA LYS A 118 -5.93 4.34 13.68
C LYS A 118 -4.81 4.40 14.73
N TYR A 119 -4.46 5.57 15.25
CA TYR A 119 -3.41 5.73 16.26
C TYR A 119 -3.67 4.95 17.56
N ASP A 120 -4.94 4.69 17.87
CA ASP A 120 -5.35 3.91 19.05
C ASP A 120 -4.86 2.46 19.02
N ILE A 121 -4.45 1.93 17.86
CA ILE A 121 -3.82 0.60 17.77
C ILE A 121 -2.52 0.50 18.59
N ASN A 122 -1.89 1.63 18.91
CA ASN A 122 -0.73 1.65 19.80
C ASN A 122 -1.06 1.22 21.23
N ASN A 123 -2.33 1.25 21.64
CA ASN A 123 -2.74 0.73 22.95
C ASN A 123 -2.46 -0.79 23.07
N ASP A 124 -2.43 -1.51 21.95
CA ASP A 124 -2.17 -2.95 21.94
C ASP A 124 -0.69 -3.28 22.22
N LEU A 125 0.21 -2.29 22.16
CA LEU A 125 1.59 -2.45 22.62
C LEU A 125 1.69 -2.67 24.14
N TYR A 126 0.63 -2.29 24.87
CA TYR A 126 0.55 -2.34 26.33
C TYR A 126 -0.44 -3.37 26.80
N LYS A 127 -0.68 -4.40 25.99
CA LYS A 127 -1.52 -5.54 26.35
C LYS A 127 -0.74 -6.84 26.13
N ASP A 128 -1.04 -7.85 26.94
CA ASP A 128 -0.56 -9.21 26.72
C ASP A 128 -1.38 -9.92 25.62
N LYS A 129 -1.06 -11.18 25.37
CA LYS A 129 -1.75 -12.02 24.38
C LYS A 129 -3.24 -12.25 24.70
N ASP A 130 -3.64 -12.11 25.96
CA ASP A 130 -5.01 -12.29 26.44
C ASP A 130 -5.77 -10.94 26.50
N GLY A 131 -5.09 -9.83 26.14
CA GLY A 131 -5.64 -8.48 26.08
C GLY A 131 -5.57 -7.73 27.42
N HIS A 132 -4.91 -8.27 28.43
CA HIS A 132 -4.73 -7.61 29.73
C HIS A 132 -3.60 -6.59 29.67
N PRO A 133 -3.71 -5.44 30.37
CA PRO A 133 -2.63 -4.45 30.43
C PRO A 133 -1.32 -5.04 30.96
N ILE A 134 -0.18 -4.66 30.36
CA ILE A 134 1.19 -5.00 30.82
C ILE A 134 1.91 -3.84 31.47
#